data_AF-A0A972X8X4-F1
#
_entry.id   AF-A0A972X8X4-F1
#
_cell.length_a   1.000
_cell.length_b   1.000
_cell.length_c   1.000
_cell.angle_alpha   90.00
_cell.angle_beta   90.00
_cell.angle_gamma   90.00
#
_symmetry.space_group_name_H-M   'P 1'
#
loop_
_entity.id
_entity.type
_entity.pdbx_description
1 polymer ?
#
loop_
_entity_poly.entity_id
_entity_poly.type
_entity_poly.pdbx_seq_one_letter_code
_entity_poly.pdbx_strand_id
1 'polypeptide(L)'
;MLPMMSSFHEVFIDQLKSKVKRGMDDAFLRGENIQPPGVGYRMVPVTDPDGNAVFTHKGTVEKRAEIDPEAAEWIRRGAEMIANEGKSPIDVARLFNEQKVDGKPTWSDDRVRKLYARERLVGREVFRTTRQVLDRQTGRVRYEKLPKDQWMTR
;
A
#
# COMPACT_ATOMS: atom_id res chain seq x y z
N MET A 1 45.15 -0.82 5.56
CA MET A 1 44.18 0.22 5.98
C MET A 1 42.84 0.20 5.21
N LEU A 2 42.57 -0.77 4.32
CA LEU A 2 41.29 -0.91 3.61
C LEU A 2 40.11 -1.53 4.40
N PRO A 3 40.28 -2.43 5.39
CA PRO A 3 39.12 -3.08 6.02
C PRO A 3 38.33 -2.13 6.94
N MET A 4 39.00 -1.18 7.61
CA MET A 4 38.33 -0.22 8.51
C MET A 4 37.37 0.72 7.76
N MET A 5 37.75 1.25 6.60
CA MET A 5 36.87 2.14 5.83
C MET A 5 35.62 1.41 5.29
N SER A 6 35.74 0.13 4.94
CA SER A 6 34.59 -0.70 4.56
C SER A 6 33.61 -0.90 5.72
N SER A 7 34.12 -1.14 6.93
CA SER A 7 33.28 -1.32 8.13
C SER A 7 32.51 -0.05 8.52
N PHE A 8 33.11 1.14 8.38
CA PHE A 8 32.40 2.40 8.63
C PHE A 8 31.24 2.63 7.65
N HIS A 9 31.42 2.20 6.39
CA HIS A 9 30.38 2.31 5.38
C HIS A 9 29.21 1.35 5.64
N GLU A 10 29.49 0.12 6.08
CA GLU A 10 28.44 -0.84 6.46
C GLU A 10 27.64 -0.37 7.69
N VAL A 11 28.33 0.09 8.74
CA VAL A 11 27.67 0.62 9.95
C VAL A 11 26.82 1.85 9.60
N PHE A 12 27.30 2.74 8.73
CA PHE A 12 26.54 3.90 8.27
C PHE A 12 25.29 3.49 7.47
N ILE A 13 25.41 2.51 6.56
CA ILE A 13 24.25 1.98 5.82
C ILE A 13 23.21 1.40 6.77
N ASP A 14 23.62 0.65 7.78
CA ASP A 14 22.69 0.02 8.72
C ASP A 14 22.03 1.06 9.64
N GLN A 15 22.76 2.11 10.03
CA GLN A 15 22.17 3.26 10.72
C GLN A 15 21.14 3.99 9.85
N LEU A 16 21.43 4.20 8.55
CA LEU A 16 20.48 4.79 7.62
C LEU A 16 19.23 3.93 7.45
N LYS A 17 19.38 2.61 7.27
CA LYS A 17 18.25 1.67 7.21
C LYS A 17 17.41 1.76 8.47
N SER A 18 18.02 1.76 9.65
CA SER A 18 17.34 1.91 10.94
C SER A 18 16.59 3.24 11.06
N LYS A 19 17.19 4.35 10.61
CA LYS A 19 16.55 5.67 10.61
C LYS A 19 15.34 5.71 9.68
N VAL A 20 15.47 5.20 8.45
CA VAL A 20 14.36 5.11 7.48
C VAL A 20 13.25 4.21 8.03
N LYS A 21 13.62 3.06 8.60
CA LYS A 21 12.71 2.11 9.25
C LYS A 21 11.86 2.82 10.31
N ARG A 22 12.49 3.57 11.22
CA ARG A 22 11.79 4.34 12.27
C ARG A 22 10.91 5.44 11.69
N GLY A 23 11.41 6.23 10.74
CA GLY A 23 10.61 7.30 10.13
C GLY A 23 9.35 6.78 9.42
N MET A 24 9.44 5.62 8.77
CA MET A 24 8.26 4.96 8.18
C MET A 24 7.30 4.40 9.24
N ASP A 25 7.83 3.84 10.34
CA ASP A 25 6.99 3.36 11.45
C ASP A 25 6.20 4.51 12.08
N ASP A 26 6.87 5.63 12.36
CA ASP A 26 6.25 6.81 12.94
C ASP A 26 5.19 7.41 12.00
N ALA A 27 5.48 7.48 10.70
CA ALA A 27 4.50 7.91 9.69
C ALA A 27 3.25 7.02 9.70
N PHE A 28 3.42 5.70 9.87
CA PHE A 28 2.32 4.74 9.88
C PHE A 28 1.44 4.96 11.11
N LEU A 29 2.07 5.18 12.26
CA LEU A 29 1.37 5.45 13.52
C LEU A 29 0.65 6.81 13.48
N ARG A 30 1.19 7.81 12.78
CA ARG A 30 0.61 9.16 12.67
C ARG A 30 -0.59 9.30 11.74
N GLY A 31 -1.01 8.26 11.03
CA GLY A 31 -2.11 8.40 10.05
C GLY A 31 -1.63 8.60 8.62
N GLU A 32 -0.34 8.83 8.39
CA GLU A 32 0.19 9.25 7.08
C GLU A 32 0.06 8.14 6.03
N ASN A 33 -0.10 8.56 4.77
CA ASN A 33 -0.23 7.62 3.66
C ASN A 33 1.15 7.20 3.13
N ILE A 34 1.70 6.10 3.66
CA ILE A 34 3.02 5.58 3.29
C ILE A 34 3.03 4.94 1.89
N GLN A 35 1.89 4.40 1.45
CA GLN A 35 1.76 3.72 0.17
C GLN A 35 0.57 4.29 -0.61
N PRO A 36 0.61 4.28 -1.95
CA PRO A 36 -0.55 4.63 -2.75
C PRO A 36 -1.77 3.79 -2.33
N PRO A 37 -2.94 4.40 -2.10
CA PRO A 37 -4.06 3.72 -1.45
C PRO A 37 -4.72 2.63 -2.31
N GLY A 38 -4.38 2.61 -3.60
CA GLY A 38 -4.88 1.64 -4.56
C GLY A 38 -6.32 1.92 -4.95
N VAL A 39 -6.86 1.08 -5.84
CA VAL A 39 -8.25 1.16 -6.32
C VAL A 39 -9.26 1.29 -5.17
N GLY A 40 -10.25 2.16 -5.35
CA GLY A 40 -11.31 2.44 -4.38
C GLY A 40 -11.07 3.70 -3.55
N TYR A 41 -9.90 4.32 -3.73
CA TYR A 41 -9.50 5.52 -3.01
C TYR A 41 -8.95 6.58 -3.95
N ARG A 42 -9.34 7.83 -3.71
CA ARG A 42 -8.77 9.02 -4.34
C ARG A 42 -7.88 9.77 -3.36
N MET A 43 -6.84 10.42 -3.87
CA MET A 43 -5.94 11.23 -3.05
C MET A 43 -6.42 12.67 -3.02
N VAL A 44 -6.93 13.10 -1.88
CA VAL A 44 -7.45 14.46 -1.66
C VAL A 44 -6.43 15.26 -0.86
N PRO A 45 -6.11 16.51 -1.26
CA PRO A 45 -5.22 17.36 -0.47
C PRO A 45 -5.85 17.63 0.91
N VAL A 46 -5.04 17.54 1.96
CA VAL A 46 -5.47 17.89 3.32
C VAL A 46 -5.52 19.41 3.39
N THR A 47 -6.69 19.94 3.73
CA THR A 47 -6.88 21.38 3.98
C THR A 47 -6.88 21.65 5.48
N ASP A 48 -6.33 22.79 5.88
CA ASP A 48 -6.50 23.34 7.23
C ASP A 48 -7.95 23.84 7.44
N PRO A 49 -8.34 24.21 8.68
CA PRO A 49 -9.67 24.76 8.97
C PRO A 49 -10.02 26.03 8.19
N ASP A 50 -9.01 26.73 7.66
CA ASP A 50 -9.12 27.96 6.88
C ASP A 50 -9.14 27.70 5.36
N GLY A 51 -9.09 26.44 4.93
CA GLY A 51 -9.16 26.02 3.53
C GLY A 51 -7.82 26.01 2.77
N ASN A 52 -6.69 26.28 3.41
CA ASN A 52 -5.37 26.21 2.79
C ASN A 52 -4.82 24.80 2.78
N ALA A 53 -4.05 24.46 1.75
CA ALA A 53 -3.38 23.17 1.67
C ALA A 53 -2.32 23.03 2.79
N VAL A 54 -2.40 21.95 3.56
CA VAL A 54 -1.37 21.61 4.54
C VAL A 54 -0.15 21.12 3.78
N PHE A 55 0.99 21.77 4.02
CA PHE A 55 2.27 21.38 3.45
C PHE A 55 3.04 20.50 4.43
N THR A 56 3.55 19.39 3.93
CA THR A 56 4.55 18.59 4.63
C THR A 56 5.85 19.39 4.81
N HIS A 57 6.73 18.96 5.72
CA HIS A 57 8.06 19.57 5.94
C HIS A 57 8.93 19.64 4.65
N LYS A 58 8.58 18.88 3.60
CA LYS A 58 9.27 18.90 2.30
C LYS A 58 8.66 19.90 1.30
N GLY A 59 7.69 20.72 1.73
CA GLY A 59 6.99 21.68 0.87
C GLY A 59 6.01 21.04 -0.11
N THR A 60 5.70 19.74 0.01
CA THR A 60 4.67 19.07 -0.78
C THR A 60 3.33 19.07 -0.05
N VAL A 61 2.23 19.26 -0.78
CA VAL A 61 0.86 19.18 -0.23
C VAL A 61 0.62 17.80 0.35
N GLU A 62 0.23 17.76 1.62
CA GLU A 62 -0.19 16.54 2.29
C GLU A 62 -1.47 16.03 1.64
N LYS A 63 -1.52 14.74 1.31
CA LYS A 63 -2.67 14.11 0.66
C LYS A 63 -3.17 12.94 1.49
N ARG A 64 -4.47 12.90 1.72
CA ARG A 64 -5.15 11.80 2.41
C ARG A 64 -5.88 10.94 1.38
N ALA A 65 -5.89 9.63 1.64
CA ALA A 65 -6.70 8.70 0.90
C ALA A 65 -8.15 8.81 1.38
N GLU A 66 -9.04 9.23 0.49
CA GLU A 66 -10.48 9.26 0.70
C GLU A 66 -11.13 8.17 -0.16
N ILE A 67 -12.22 7.59 0.30
CA ILE A 67 -12.97 6.61 -0.49
C ILE A 67 -13.54 7.32 -1.72
N ASP A 68 -13.27 6.76 -2.89
CA ASP A 68 -13.95 7.18 -4.11
C ASP A 68 -15.33 6.50 -4.16
N PRO A 69 -16.44 7.26 -4.03
CA PRO A 69 -17.77 6.67 -3.92
C PRO A 69 -18.15 5.82 -5.14
N GLU A 70 -17.76 6.23 -6.35
CA GLU A 70 -18.08 5.49 -7.58
C GLU A 70 -17.33 4.16 -7.62
N ALA A 71 -16.02 4.19 -7.39
CA ALA A 71 -15.22 2.97 -7.33
C ALA A 71 -15.67 2.05 -6.17
N ALA A 72 -16.07 2.61 -5.03
CA ALA A 72 -16.54 1.85 -3.88
C ALA A 72 -17.84 1.08 -4.17
N GLU A 73 -18.79 1.66 -4.92
CA GLU A 73 -20.00 0.97 -5.33
C GLU A 73 -19.70 -0.26 -6.20
N TRP A 74 -18.80 -0.12 -7.18
CA TRP A 74 -18.37 -1.25 -8.00
C TRP A 74 -17.66 -2.34 -7.20
N ILE A 75 -16.85 -1.96 -6.21
CA ILE A 75 -16.20 -2.92 -5.30
C ILE A 75 -17.24 -3.67 -4.48
N ARG A 76 -18.27 -2.99 -3.94
CA ARG A 76 -19.37 -3.67 -3.21
C ARG A 76 -20.15 -4.60 -4.14
N ARG A 77 -20.49 -4.15 -5.34
CA ARG A 77 -21.20 -4.95 -6.34
C ARG A 77 -20.42 -6.20 -6.72
N GLY A 78 -19.11 -6.08 -6.96
CA GLY A 78 -18.26 -7.23 -7.26
C GLY A 78 -18.14 -8.20 -6.09
N ALA A 79 -18.15 -7.71 -4.84
CA ALA A 79 -18.18 -8.57 -3.65
C ALA A 79 -19.49 -9.36 -3.55
N GLU A 80 -20.64 -8.72 -3.82
CA GLU A 80 -21.95 -9.39 -3.87
C GLU A 80 -22.01 -10.45 -4.96
N MET A 81 -21.47 -10.17 -6.15
CA MET A 81 -21.41 -11.13 -7.25
C MET A 81 -20.63 -12.39 -6.86
N ILE A 82 -19.53 -12.25 -6.13
CA ILE A 82 -18.72 -13.40 -5.68
C ILE A 82 -19.42 -14.13 -4.54
N ALA A 83 -19.91 -13.40 -3.53
CA ALA A 83 -20.43 -13.99 -2.29
C ALA A 83 -21.84 -14.60 -2.46
N ASN A 84 -22.73 -13.92 -3.19
CA ASN A 84 -24.15 -14.26 -3.26
C ASN A 84 -24.57 -14.85 -4.61
N GLU A 85 -23.93 -14.44 -5.70
CA GLU A 85 -24.31 -14.89 -7.06
C GLU A 85 -23.43 -16.02 -7.61
N GLY A 86 -22.39 -16.42 -6.86
CA GLY A 86 -21.46 -17.49 -7.26
C GLY A 86 -20.63 -17.16 -8.50
N LYS A 87 -20.45 -15.88 -8.82
CA LYS A 87 -19.65 -15.44 -9.97
C LYS A 87 -18.16 -15.63 -9.70
N SER A 88 -17.43 -15.96 -10.74
CA SER A 88 -15.97 -16.08 -10.66
C SER A 88 -15.30 -14.69 -10.60
N PRO A 89 -14.07 -14.57 -10.07
CA PRO A 89 -13.35 -13.30 -10.13
C PRO A 89 -13.05 -12.85 -11.58
N ILE A 90 -13.04 -13.79 -12.54
CA ILE A 90 -12.95 -13.48 -13.98
C ILE A 90 -14.20 -12.73 -14.46
N ASP A 91 -15.39 -13.16 -14.03
CA ASP A 91 -16.64 -12.48 -14.38
C ASP A 91 -16.69 -11.05 -13.81
N VAL A 92 -16.22 -10.88 -12.58
CA VAL A 92 -16.08 -9.56 -11.96
C VAL A 92 -15.06 -8.70 -12.70
N ALA A 93 -13.91 -9.27 -13.11
CA ALA A 93 -12.91 -8.54 -13.89
C ALA A 93 -13.48 -8.05 -15.23
N ARG A 94 -14.30 -8.88 -15.90
CA ARG A 94 -14.98 -8.51 -17.14
C ARG A 94 -15.92 -7.33 -16.92
N LEU A 95 -16.79 -7.41 -15.90
CA LEU A 95 -17.69 -6.30 -15.55
C LEU A 95 -16.90 -5.02 -15.23
N PHE A 96 -15.83 -5.12 -14.44
CA PHE A 96 -15.01 -3.97 -14.07
C PHE A 96 -14.33 -3.33 -15.29
N ASN A 97 -13.94 -4.13 -16.28
CA ASN A 97 -13.37 -3.63 -17.54
C ASN A 97 -14.43 -2.96 -18.43
N GLU A 98 -15.63 -3.54 -18.53
CA GLU A 98 -16.75 -2.95 -19.29
C GLU A 98 -17.14 -1.58 -18.72
N GLN A 99 -17.18 -1.47 -17.40
CA GLN A 99 -17.54 -0.26 -16.67
C GLN A 99 -16.35 0.69 -16.44
N LYS A 100 -15.15 0.31 -16.90
CA LYS A 100 -13.90 1.07 -16.73
C LYS A 100 -13.67 1.52 -15.28
N VAL A 101 -13.90 0.63 -14.32
CA VAL A 101 -13.64 0.88 -12.89
C VAL A 101 -12.18 1.29 -12.72
N ASP A 102 -11.92 2.38 -11.99
CA ASP A 102 -10.58 3.02 -11.85
C ASP A 102 -10.07 3.69 -13.15
N GLY A 103 -10.98 4.00 -14.07
CA GLY A 103 -10.70 4.69 -15.34
C GLY A 103 -9.92 3.87 -16.37
N LYS A 104 -9.61 2.59 -16.10
CA LYS A 104 -8.79 1.74 -16.97
C LYS A 104 -9.31 0.30 -17.06
N PRO A 105 -9.48 -0.27 -18.27
CA PRO A 105 -9.89 -1.67 -18.46
C PRO A 105 -8.70 -2.62 -18.30
N THR A 106 -8.13 -2.68 -17.10
CA THR A 106 -6.91 -3.45 -16.80
C THR A 106 -7.13 -4.52 -15.73
N TRP A 107 -8.38 -4.90 -15.50
CA TRP A 107 -8.77 -5.90 -14.53
C TRP A 107 -8.53 -7.31 -15.05
N SER A 108 -7.95 -8.13 -14.18
CA SER A 108 -7.69 -9.55 -14.39
C SER A 108 -8.11 -10.33 -13.14
N ASP A 109 -8.27 -11.65 -13.25
CA ASP A 109 -8.58 -12.53 -12.11
C ASP A 109 -7.66 -12.29 -10.91
N ASP A 110 -6.34 -12.27 -11.15
CA ASP A 110 -5.33 -12.01 -10.12
C ASP A 110 -5.50 -10.63 -9.46
N ARG A 111 -5.79 -9.59 -10.25
CA ARG A 111 -6.03 -8.24 -9.72
C ARG A 111 -7.29 -8.16 -8.87
N VAL A 112 -8.37 -8.85 -9.28
CA VAL A 112 -9.61 -8.93 -8.50
C VAL A 112 -9.37 -9.69 -7.18
N ARG A 113 -8.67 -10.82 -7.22
CA ARG A 113 -8.28 -11.55 -6.00
C ARG A 113 -7.42 -10.69 -5.07
N LYS A 114 -6.42 -10.01 -5.62
CA LYS A 114 -5.56 -9.09 -4.85
C LYS A 114 -6.33 -7.91 -4.27
N LEU A 115 -7.34 -7.39 -4.98
CA LEU A 115 -8.21 -6.34 -4.48
C LEU A 115 -8.95 -6.81 -3.23
N TYR A 116 -9.71 -7.90 -3.32
CA TYR A 116 -10.52 -8.39 -2.19
C TYR A 116 -9.70 -9.00 -1.05
N ALA A 117 -8.44 -9.35 -1.30
CA ALA A 117 -7.50 -9.73 -0.24
C ALA A 117 -6.93 -8.53 0.56
N ARG A 118 -7.22 -7.28 0.18
CA ARG A 118 -6.73 -6.10 0.89
C ARG A 118 -7.50 -5.89 2.19
N GLU A 119 -6.76 -5.93 3.30
CA GLU A 119 -7.25 -5.56 4.63
C GLU A 119 -7.81 -4.11 4.67
N ARG A 120 -7.29 -3.22 3.80
CA ARG A 120 -7.76 -1.83 3.74
C ARG A 120 -9.24 -1.70 3.36
N LEU A 121 -9.78 -2.65 2.58
CA LEU A 121 -11.20 -2.66 2.21
C LEU A 121 -12.13 -2.90 3.41
N VAL A 122 -11.65 -3.56 4.46
CA VAL A 122 -12.38 -3.75 5.72
C VAL A 122 -12.00 -2.71 6.77
N GLY A 123 -11.36 -1.61 6.35
CA GLY A 123 -10.95 -0.52 7.22
C GLY A 123 -9.71 -0.79 8.06
N ARG A 124 -8.97 -1.88 7.78
CA ARG A 124 -7.74 -2.24 8.48
C ARG A 124 -6.53 -1.83 7.67
N GLU A 125 -5.70 -0.93 8.19
CA GLU A 125 -4.44 -0.64 7.55
C GLU A 125 -3.35 -1.56 8.12
N VAL A 126 -2.65 -2.27 7.23
CA VAL A 126 -1.57 -3.19 7.59
C VAL A 126 -0.27 -2.75 6.95
N PHE A 127 0.80 -2.73 7.73
CA PHE A 127 2.14 -2.37 7.27
C PHE A 127 3.17 -3.40 7.73
N ARG A 128 4.26 -3.52 6.96
CA ARG A 128 5.32 -4.54 7.15
C ARG A 128 4.84 -5.98 7.13
N THR A 129 4.13 -6.33 6.07
CA THR A 129 3.73 -7.72 5.83
C THR A 129 4.85 -8.57 5.23
N THR A 130 5.91 -7.95 4.69
CA THR A 130 7.03 -8.65 4.04
C THR A 130 8.39 -8.03 4.39
N ARG A 131 9.45 -8.82 4.32
CA ARG A 131 10.85 -8.40 4.41
C ARG A 131 11.62 -8.79 3.15
N GLN A 132 12.57 -7.96 2.75
CA GLN A 132 13.52 -8.28 1.70
C GLN A 132 14.72 -9.03 2.29
N VAL A 133 15.07 -10.16 1.69
CA VAL A 133 16.24 -10.97 2.05
C VAL A 133 17.13 -11.07 0.81
N LEU A 134 18.36 -10.57 0.91
CA LEU A 134 19.36 -10.71 -0.13
C LEU A 134 19.99 -12.10 -0.04
N ASP A 135 19.83 -12.89 -1.09
CA ASP A 135 20.55 -14.15 -1.25
C ASP A 135 22.01 -13.84 -1.57
N ARG A 136 22.91 -14.10 -0.61
CA ARG A 136 24.35 -13.79 -0.74
C ARG A 136 25.05 -14.61 -1.83
N GLN A 137 24.49 -15.75 -2.24
CA GLN A 137 25.11 -16.59 -3.27
C GLN A 137 24.68 -16.16 -4.67
N THR A 138 23.42 -15.76 -4.84
CA THR A 138 22.86 -15.40 -6.16
C THR A 138 22.75 -13.90 -6.41
N GLY A 139 22.93 -13.07 -5.37
CA GLY A 139 22.71 -11.63 -5.41
C GLY A 139 21.25 -11.22 -5.58
N ARG A 140 20.31 -12.17 -5.59
CA ARG A 140 18.89 -11.91 -5.82
C ARG A 140 18.19 -11.51 -4.52
N VAL A 141 17.32 -10.51 -4.60
CA VAL A 141 16.44 -10.11 -3.49
C VAL A 141 15.19 -10.98 -3.53
N ARG A 142 14.91 -11.68 -2.43
CA ARG A 142 13.67 -12.43 -2.21
C ARG A 142 12.80 -11.68 -1.20
N TYR A 143 11.49 -11.79 -1.36
CA TYR A 143 10.53 -11.25 -0.42
C TYR A 143 9.96 -12.38 0.42
N GLU A 144 10.14 -12.30 1.73
CA GLU A 144 9.58 -13.25 2.69
C GLU A 144 8.41 -12.60 3.42
N LYS A 145 7.30 -13.32 3.55
CA LYS A 145 6.14 -12.86 4.32
C LYS A 145 6.46 -12.96 5.80
N LEU A 146 6.26 -11.85 6.52
CA LEU A 146 6.45 -11.80 7.96
C LEU A 146 5.26 -12.47 8.68
N PRO A 147 5.49 -13.07 9.85
CA PRO A 147 4.43 -13.51 10.76
C PRO A 147 3.46 -12.37 11.11
N LYS A 148 2.17 -12.68 11.30
CA LYS A 148 1.10 -11.67 11.50
C LYS A 148 1.29 -10.82 12.77
N ASP A 149 1.89 -11.39 13.80
CA ASP A 149 2.27 -10.74 15.06
C ASP A 149 3.31 -9.63 14.88
N GLN A 150 4.06 -9.65 13.78
CA GLN A 150 5.04 -8.61 13.43
C GLN A 150 4.45 -7.54 12.51
N TRP A 151 3.19 -7.68 12.11
CA TRP A 151 2.52 -6.69 11.28
C TRP A 151 2.13 -5.51 12.14
N MET A 152 2.31 -4.32 11.60
CA MET A 152 1.75 -3.13 12.20
C MET A 152 0.33 -2.98 11.67
N THR A 153 -0.65 -2.88 12.57
CA THR A 153 -2.06 -2.73 12.23
C THR A 153 -2.63 -1.48 12.89
N ARG A 154 -3.50 -0.75 12.19
CA ARG A 154 -4.35 0.30 12.77
C ARG A 154 -5.77 0.21 12.22
#